data_AF-A0A924GVM6-F1
#
_entry.id   AF-A0A924GVM6-F1
#
_cell.length_a   1.000
_cell.length_b   1.000
_cell.length_c   1.000
_cell.angle_alpha   90.00
_cell.angle_beta   90.00
_cell.angle_gamma   90.00
#
_symmetry.space_group_name_H-M   'P 1'
#
loop_
_entity.id
_entity.type
_entity.pdbx_description
1 polymer ?
#
loop_
_entity_poly.entity_id
_entity_poly.type
_entity_poly.pdbx_seq_one_letter_code
_entity_poly.pdbx_strand_id
1 'polypeptide(L)' 'MSLINTAVQPFKTEAFHNGKFITVTNESLKGKWSVLIFMPAAFTFNCPTEVEDAADNYAEFQKMGAEV' A
#
# COMPACT_ATOMS: atom_id res chain seq x y z
N MET A 1 -13.10 -13.11 12.35
CA MET A 1 -13.41 -11.83 13.03
C MET A 1 -12.83 -10.71 12.19
N SER A 2 -13.55 -9.60 12.03
CA SER A 2 -13.06 -8.42 11.30
C SER A 2 -11.88 -7.77 12.04
N LEU A 3 -10.96 -7.16 11.31
CA LEU A 3 -9.82 -6.40 11.85
C LEU A 3 -10.14 -4.91 12.05
N ILE A 4 -11.39 -4.51 11.86
CA ILE A 4 -11.81 -3.11 12.03
C ILE A 4 -11.51 -2.60 13.44
N ASN A 5 -11.00 -1.36 13.54
CA ASN A 5 -10.61 -0.71 14.79
C ASN A 5 -9.52 -1.45 15.60
N THR A 6 -8.71 -2.26 14.92
CA THR A 6 -7.50 -2.86 15.50
C THR A 6 -6.26 -2.16 14.97
N ALA A 7 -5.21 -2.10 15.80
CA ALA A 7 -3.93 -1.54 15.37
C ALA A 7 -3.21 -2.49 14.40
N VAL A 8 -2.54 -1.92 13.39
CA VAL A 8 -1.69 -2.68 12.47
C VAL A 8 -0.58 -3.37 13.26
N GLN A 9 -0.43 -4.67 13.01
CA GLN A 9 0.59 -5.47 13.69
C GLN A 9 2.00 -5.11 13.21
N PRO A 10 3.03 -5.32 14.05
CA PRO A 10 4.42 -5.10 13.63
C PRO A 10 4.76 -5.93 12.39
N PHE A 11 5.35 -5.27 11.39
CA PHE A 11 5.84 -5.93 10.18
C PHE A 11 7.10 -5.24 9.69
N LYS A 12 7.88 -5.98 8.90
CA LYS A 12 9.03 -5.49 8.15
C LYS A 12 9.09 -6.24 6.84
N THR A 13 9.09 -5.51 5.74
CA THR A 13 9.18 -6.08 4.38
C THR A 13 10.09 -5.24 3.49
N GLU A 14 10.59 -5.84 2.43
CA GLU A 14 11.22 -5.13 1.33
C GLU A 14 10.14 -4.74 0.32
N ALA A 15 10.25 -3.53 -0.24
CA ALA A 15 9.36 -3.00 -1.26
C ALA A 15 10.18 -2.40 -2.41
N PHE A 16 9.61 -2.44 -3.61
CA PHE A 16 10.20 -1.80 -4.78
C PHE A 16 9.50 -0.46 -5.03
N HIS A 17 10.26 0.64 -5.03
CA HIS A 17 9.73 1.97 -5.27
C HIS A 17 10.71 2.77 -6.14
N ASN A 18 10.23 3.30 -7.27
CA ASN A 18 11.00 4.14 -8.20
C ASN A 18 12.38 3.56 -8.57
N GLY A 19 12.43 2.26 -8.90
CA GLY A 19 13.66 1.59 -9.33
C GLY A 19 14.58 1.12 -8.19
N LYS A 20 14.17 1.28 -6.92
CA LYS A 20 15.01 0.95 -5.75
C LYS A 20 14.28 0.05 -4.78
N PHE A 21 15.03 -0.82 -4.11
CA PHE A 21 14.53 -1.57 -2.98
C PHE A 21 14.63 -0.71 -1.71
N ILE A 22 13.52 -0.63 -0.98
CA ILE A 22 13.40 0.07 0.30
C ILE A 22 12.84 -0.89 1.35
N THR A 23 13.14 -0.64 2.62
CA THR A 23 12.51 -1.35 3.73
C THR A 23 11.29 -0.56 4.21
N VAL A 24 10.15 -1.23 4.31
CA VAL A 24 8.90 -0.68 4.85
C VAL A 24 8.56 -1.42 6.14
N THR A 25 8.19 -0.67 7.18
CA THR A 25 7.74 -1.21 8.47
C THR A 25 6.41 -0.60 8.88
N ASN A 26 5.80 -1.13 9.94
CA ASN A 26 4.62 -0.53 10.56
C ASN A 26 4.87 0.90 11.07
N GLU A 27 6.13 1.27 11.32
CA GLU A 27 6.49 2.64 11.71
C GLU A 27 6.47 3.59 10.52
N SER A 28 6.79 3.11 9.32
CA SER A 28 6.70 3.89 8.07
C SER A 28 5.27 4.36 7.76
N LEU A 29 4.25 3.67 8.31
CA LEU A 29 2.84 4.00 8.12
C LEU A 29 2.32 5.07 9.11
N LYS A 30 3.10 5.42 10.14
CA LYS A 30 2.63 6.36 11.17
C LYS A 30 2.64 7.80 10.64
N GLY A 31 1.63 8.57 11.01
CA GLY A 31 1.55 10.01 10.72
C GLY A 31 1.01 10.37 9.33
N LYS A 32 0.68 9.36 8.50
CA LYS A 32 -0.04 9.53 7.24
C LYS A 32 -1.20 8.54 7.15
N TRP A 33 -2.21 8.85 6.36
CA TRP A 33 -3.16 7.83 5.95
C TRP A 33 -2.44 6.82 5.06
N SER A 34 -2.66 5.53 5.30
CA SER A 34 -2.02 4.45 4.55
C SER A 34 -3.08 3.50 4.04
N VAL A 35 -3.08 3.24 2.73
CA VAL A 35 -3.92 2.26 2.07
C VAL A 35 -3.05 1.06 1.73
N LEU A 36 -3.41 -0.14 2.20
CA LEU A 36 -2.69 -1.37 1.93
C LEU A 36 -3.52 -2.23 0.98
N ILE A 37 -3.12 -2.29 -0.29
CA ILE A 37 -3.78 -3.11 -1.32
C ILE A 37 -3.10 -4.48 -1.37
N PHE A 38 -3.83 -5.52 -0.96
CA PHE A 38 -3.34 -6.89 -1.02
C PHE A 38 -3.83 -7.58 -2.28
N MET A 39 -2.90 -8.08 -3.08
CA MET A 39 -3.20 -8.89 -4.27
C MET A 39 -2.70 -10.33 -4.08
N PRO A 40 -3.38 -11.33 -4.66
CA PRO A 40 -2.96 -12.73 -4.59
C PRO A 40 -1.55 -13.00 -5.14
N ALA A 41 -1.23 -12.45 -6.31
CA ALA A 41 0.07 -12.60 -6.96
C ALA A 41 0.23 -11.60 -8.12
N ALA A 42 1.47 -11.20 -8.38
CA ALA A 42 1.83 -10.48 -9.59
C ALA A 42 1.58 -11.35 -10.84
N PHE A 43 1.34 -10.70 -12.00
CA PHE A 43 1.14 -11.34 -13.30
C PHE A 43 -0.07 -12.29 -13.40
N THR A 44 -1.13 -11.98 -12.65
CA THR A 44 -2.45 -12.63 -12.80
C THR A 44 -3.43 -11.68 -13.52
N PHE A 45 -4.61 -12.18 -13.92
CA PHE A 45 -5.48 -11.47 -14.86
C PHE A 45 -6.17 -10.21 -14.31
N ASN A 46 -6.55 -10.19 -13.04
CA ASN A 46 -7.35 -9.10 -12.43
C ASN A 46 -6.50 -8.11 -11.61
N CYS A 47 -5.36 -8.56 -11.09
CA CYS A 47 -4.48 -7.75 -10.25
C CYS A 47 -3.86 -6.53 -10.94
N PRO A 48 -3.48 -6.54 -12.24
CA PRO A 48 -2.89 -5.34 -12.84
C PRO A 48 -3.90 -4.19 -12.92
N THR A 49 -5.19 -4.47 -13.12
CA THR A 49 -6.20 -3.40 -13.23
C THR A 49 -6.45 -2.70 -11.90
N GLU A 50 -6.44 -3.43 -10.78
CA GLU A 50 -6.62 -2.84 -9.44
C GLU A 50 -5.45 -1.93 -9.04
N VAL A 51 -4.23 -2.29 -9.44
CA VAL A 51 -3.03 -1.46 -9.20
C VAL A 51 -2.98 -0.27 -10.16
N GLU A 52 -3.38 -0.47 -11.41
CA GLU A 52 -3.48 0.60 -12.40
C GLU A 52 -4.48 1.67 -11.95
N ASP A 53 -5.68 1.26 -11.50
CA ASP A 53 -6.67 2.19 -10.95
C ASP A 53 -6.13 2.97 -9.74
N ALA A 54 -5.39 2.30 -8.84
CA ALA A 54 -4.76 2.96 -7.71
C ALA A 54 -3.65 3.93 -8.12
N ALA A 55 -2.87 3.59 -9.15
CA ALA A 55 -1.82 4.42 -9.71
C ALA A 55 -2.38 5.66 -10.42
N ASP A 56 -3.43 5.52 -11.21
CA ASP A 56 -4.11 6.62 -11.90
C ASP A 56 -4.68 7.65 -10.91
N ASN A 57 -5.18 7.16 -9.77
CA ASN A 57 -5.73 8.01 -8.71
C ASN A 57 -4.68 8.43 -7.66
N TYR A 58 -3.41 8.05 -7.80
CA TYR A 58 -2.37 8.31 -6.80
C TYR A 58 -2.21 9.79 -6.47
N ALA A 59 -2.33 10.66 -7.48
CA ALA A 59 -2.29 12.11 -7.28
C ALA A 59 -3.43 12.63 -6.39
N GLU A 60 -4.60 11.99 -6.42
CA GLU A 60 -5.72 12.34 -5.55
C GLU A 60 -5.50 11.87 -4.11
N PHE A 61 -5.00 10.64 -3.94
CA PHE A 61 -4.60 10.13 -2.62
C PHE A 61 -3.55 11.03 -1.96
N GLN A 62 -2.53 11.44 -2.71
CA GLN A 62 -1.50 12.36 -2.22
C GLN A 62 -2.08 13.71 -1.79
N LYS A 63 -3.04 14.27 -2.54
CA LYS A 63 -3.74 15.52 -2.15
C LYS A 63 -4.53 15.37 -0.85
N MET A 64 -5.05 14.18 -0.57
CA MET A 64 -5.76 13.86 0.68
C MET A 64 -4.81 13.49 1.83
N GLY A 65 -3.49 13.48 1.60
CA GLY A 65 -2.50 13.10 2.61
C GLY A 65 -2.42 11.59 2.86
N ALA A 66 -2.80 10.79 1.86
CA ALA A 66 -2.72 9.34 1.88
C ALA A 66 -1.59 8.80 1.00
N GLU A 67 -0.91 7.76 1.48
CA GLU A 67 -0.01 6.90 0.71
C GLU A 67 -0.72 5.60 0.38
N VAL A 68 -0.47 5.10 -0.83
CA VAL A 68 -0.96 3.82 -1.35
C VAL A 68 0.24 2.97 -1.74
#